data_AF-A0A1Q3MTC3-F1
#
_entry.id   AF-A0A1Q3MTC3-F1
#
_cell.length_a   1.000
_cell.length_b   1.000
_cell.length_c   1.000
_cell.angle_alpha   90.00
_cell.angle_beta   90.00
_cell.angle_gamma   90.00
#
_symmetry.space_group_name_H-M   'P 1'
#
loop_
_entity.id
_entity.type
_entity.pdbx_description
1 polymer ?
#
loop_
_entity_poly.entity_id
_entity_poly.type
_entity_poly.pdbx_seq_one_letter_code
_entity_poly.pdbx_strand_id
1 'polypeptide(L)'
;MDNYSLDFIIGAMNAWQYKKEDKAFVSALLANSHSFTITVPQVTDTEFYHLYIGLDLNAFLRTGTDSGPKLYVFVLPASADSPAYIRDNCNSYTDFITTSLVCPKVLTDTEIDSDEALRRINNWSYITEWVTYNQVFNAFKIPAADLEQDPTESVTFTGFFGIKEVAGLKMPDIVIAKTTAAGTETFYDMARLCPPFKSQDDKTSLGLLEFVYVAKAF
;
A
#
# COMPACT_ATOMS: atom_id res chain seq x y z
N MET A 1 2.82 16.49 7.89
CA MET A 1 3.13 15.28 7.12
C MET A 1 4.62 15.25 6.90
N ASP A 2 5.26 14.12 7.13
CA ASP A 2 6.67 13.96 6.79
C ASP A 2 6.77 13.82 5.26
N ASN A 3 7.24 14.86 4.58
CA ASN A 3 7.56 14.77 3.16
C ASN A 3 8.86 13.98 3.04
N TYR A 4 8.74 12.65 2.90
CA TYR A 4 9.87 11.80 2.61
C TYR A 4 10.47 12.18 1.24
N SER A 5 11.80 12.18 1.16
CA SER A 5 12.48 12.45 -0.11
C SER A 5 12.20 11.35 -1.14
N LEU A 6 12.29 11.70 -2.42
CA LEU A 6 12.19 10.72 -3.50
C LEU A 6 13.21 9.57 -3.34
N ASP A 7 14.42 9.90 -2.88
CA ASP A 7 15.46 8.91 -2.58
C ASP A 7 15.05 7.91 -1.48
N PHE A 8 14.36 8.38 -0.44
CA PHE A 8 13.81 7.48 0.59
C PHE A 8 12.78 6.54 -0.01
N ILE A 9 11.83 7.07 -0.80
CA ILE A 9 10.76 6.28 -1.42
C ILE A 9 11.36 5.20 -2.33
N ILE A 10 12.29 5.58 -3.21
CA ILE A 10 13.00 4.65 -4.10
C ILE A 10 13.78 3.61 -3.30
N GLY A 11 14.51 4.05 -2.27
CA GLY A 11 15.28 3.17 -1.38
C GLY A 11 14.40 2.13 -0.68
N ALA A 12 13.27 2.55 -0.13
CA ALA A 12 12.32 1.69 0.56
C ALA A 12 11.63 0.70 -0.40
N MET A 13 11.20 1.16 -1.58
CA MET A 13 10.63 0.28 -2.60
C MET A 13 11.66 -0.74 -3.10
N ASN A 14 12.91 -0.32 -3.30
CA ASN A 14 14.00 -1.22 -3.67
C ASN A 14 14.26 -2.29 -2.62
N ALA A 15 14.28 -1.93 -1.35
CA ALA A 15 14.44 -2.87 -0.26
C ALA A 15 13.28 -3.89 -0.21
N TRP A 16 12.04 -3.45 -0.46
CA TRP A 16 10.89 -4.36 -0.61
C TRP A 16 11.10 -5.32 -1.79
N GLN A 17 11.42 -4.81 -2.98
CA GLN A 17 11.67 -5.66 -4.16
C GLN A 17 12.79 -6.68 -3.95
N TYR A 18 13.81 -6.33 -3.19
CA TYR A 18 14.91 -7.24 -2.87
C TYR A 18 14.51 -8.29 -1.84
N LYS A 19 13.76 -7.89 -0.79
CA LYS A 19 13.41 -8.78 0.32
C LYS A 19 12.18 -9.65 0.06
N LYS A 20 11.31 -9.28 -0.89
CA LYS A 20 10.07 -10.01 -1.16
C LYS A 20 10.27 -11.48 -1.60
N GLU A 21 11.46 -11.81 -2.12
CA GLU A 21 11.85 -13.18 -2.49
C GLU A 21 12.16 -14.06 -1.26
N ASP A 22 12.56 -13.45 -0.14
CA ASP A 22 12.73 -14.14 1.14
C ASP A 22 11.35 -14.33 1.79
N LYS A 23 10.65 -15.38 1.33
CA LYS A 23 9.29 -15.70 1.79
C LYS A 23 9.17 -15.85 3.30
N ALA A 24 10.20 -16.36 3.97
CA ALA A 24 10.18 -16.54 5.43
C ALA A 24 10.22 -15.18 6.14
N PHE A 25 11.15 -14.31 5.74
CA PHE A 25 11.24 -12.94 6.24
C PHE A 25 9.95 -12.17 6.00
N VAL A 26 9.42 -12.21 4.77
CA VAL A 26 8.22 -11.44 4.38
C VAL A 26 6.98 -11.96 5.08
N SER A 27 6.84 -13.28 5.24
CA SER A 27 5.70 -13.86 5.97
C SER A 27 5.69 -13.39 7.41
N ALA A 28 6.85 -13.41 8.09
CA ALA A 28 6.97 -12.91 9.46
C ALA A 28 6.67 -11.41 9.54
N LEU A 29 7.16 -10.62 8.59
CA LEU A 29 6.93 -9.18 8.53
C LEU A 29 5.45 -8.84 8.31
N LEU A 30 4.82 -9.43 7.29
CA LEU A 30 3.43 -9.17 6.94
C LEU A 30 2.45 -9.69 7.98
N ALA A 31 2.72 -10.84 8.61
CA ALA A 31 1.86 -11.37 9.68
C ALA A 31 1.74 -10.42 10.89
N ASN A 32 2.71 -9.54 11.09
CA ASN A 32 2.72 -8.53 12.16
C ASN A 32 2.20 -7.15 11.72
N SER A 33 1.91 -6.98 10.43
CA SER A 33 1.47 -5.73 9.81
C SER A 33 -0.04 -5.72 9.66
N HIS A 34 -0.72 -4.67 10.12
CA HIS A 34 -2.18 -4.70 10.22
C HIS A 34 -2.86 -3.53 9.51
N SER A 35 -2.49 -2.29 9.84
CA SER A 35 -3.20 -1.10 9.35
C SER A 35 -2.27 0.09 9.11
N PHE A 36 -2.77 1.08 8.39
CA PHE A 36 -2.07 2.33 8.10
C PHE A 36 -3.09 3.44 7.80
N THR A 37 -2.78 4.68 8.17
CA THR A 37 -3.59 5.83 7.73
C THR A 37 -3.39 6.07 6.24
N ILE A 38 -4.44 6.31 5.48
CA ILE A 38 -4.36 6.71 4.07
C ILE A 38 -4.49 8.23 4.03
N THR A 39 -3.44 8.91 3.55
CA THR A 39 -3.50 10.34 3.27
C THR A 39 -3.62 10.52 1.77
N VAL A 40 -4.70 11.13 1.29
CA VAL A 40 -4.88 11.38 -0.14
C VAL A 40 -3.94 12.52 -0.58
N PRO A 41 -3.18 12.37 -1.67
CA PRO A 41 -2.39 13.46 -2.23
C PRO A 41 -3.27 14.68 -2.56
N GLN A 42 -2.74 15.90 -2.40
CA GLN A 42 -3.48 17.12 -2.72
C GLN A 42 -3.89 17.19 -4.19
N VAL A 43 -3.02 16.67 -5.07
CA VAL A 43 -3.37 16.47 -6.48
C VAL A 43 -4.12 15.16 -6.59
N THR A 44 -5.41 15.23 -6.92
CA THR A 44 -6.30 14.07 -6.94
C THR A 44 -6.35 13.44 -8.33
N ASP A 45 -6.56 12.12 -8.35
CA ASP A 45 -6.90 11.40 -9.58
C ASP A 45 -8.42 11.36 -9.79
N THR A 46 -8.87 11.11 -11.01
CA THR A 46 -10.30 10.89 -11.31
C THR A 46 -10.66 9.41 -11.38
N GLU A 47 -9.70 8.52 -11.57
CA GLU A 47 -9.99 7.09 -11.74
C GLU A 47 -9.45 6.23 -10.60
N PHE A 48 -8.13 6.23 -10.37
CA PHE A 48 -7.49 5.34 -9.40
C PHE A 48 -6.28 5.97 -8.71
N TYR A 49 -6.00 5.49 -7.50
CA TYR A 49 -4.72 5.62 -6.82
C TYR A 49 -3.97 4.29 -6.82
N HIS A 50 -2.66 4.37 -6.93
CA HIS A 50 -1.74 3.25 -6.76
C HIS A 50 -1.11 3.30 -5.37
N LEU A 51 -1.16 2.18 -4.65
CA LEU A 51 -0.56 1.99 -3.34
C LEU A 51 0.64 1.06 -3.47
N TYR A 52 1.84 1.56 -3.25
CA TYR A 52 3.08 0.79 -3.32
C TYR A 52 3.60 0.41 -1.94
N ILE A 53 4.10 -0.82 -1.78
CA ILE A 53 4.73 -1.25 -0.54
C ILE A 53 6.22 -0.88 -0.53
N GLY A 54 6.67 -0.27 0.57
CA GLY A 54 8.06 0.05 0.86
C GLY A 54 8.55 -0.57 2.16
N LEU A 55 9.85 -0.80 2.24
CA LEU A 55 10.51 -1.37 3.41
C LEU A 55 11.70 -0.49 3.82
N ASP A 56 11.65 0.14 4.99
CA ASP A 56 12.82 0.79 5.56
C ASP A 56 13.60 -0.20 6.44
N LEU A 57 14.80 -0.53 5.98
CA LEU A 57 15.76 -1.37 6.69
C LEU A 57 16.73 -0.55 7.56
N ASN A 58 16.76 0.78 7.45
CA ASN A 58 17.76 1.60 8.15
C ASN A 58 17.59 1.58 9.67
N ALA A 59 16.35 1.54 10.18
CA ALA A 59 16.10 1.36 11.61
C ALA A 59 16.67 0.03 12.15
N PHE A 60 16.78 -0.99 11.29
CA PHE A 60 17.38 -2.28 11.62
C PHE A 60 18.92 -2.28 11.46
N LEU A 61 19.45 -1.50 10.51
CA LEU A 61 20.86 -1.54 10.11
C LEU A 61 21.75 -0.47 10.75
N ARG A 62 21.23 0.69 11.20
CA ARG A 62 22.06 1.85 11.60
C ARG A 62 22.03 2.21 13.08
N THR A 63 20.93 1.96 13.79
CA THR A 63 20.70 2.64 15.08
C THR A 63 20.97 1.80 16.32
N GLY A 64 21.22 0.48 16.20
CA GLY A 64 21.38 -0.40 17.37
C GLY A 64 20.15 -0.37 18.30
N THR A 65 19.01 0.10 17.79
CA THR A 65 17.72 0.12 18.47
C THR A 65 16.93 -1.10 18.01
N ASP A 66 16.28 -1.81 18.94
CA ASP A 66 15.45 -3.00 18.71
C ASP A 66 14.21 -2.77 17.79
N SER A 67 14.09 -1.58 17.20
CA SER A 67 13.05 -1.29 16.22
C SER A 67 13.37 -2.03 14.92
N GLY A 68 12.73 -3.19 14.74
CA GLY A 68 12.83 -3.99 13.52
C GLY A 68 12.48 -3.23 12.23
N PRO A 69 12.46 -3.93 11.08
CA PRO A 69 12.09 -3.34 9.79
C PRO A 69 10.75 -2.60 9.84
N LYS A 70 10.67 -1.44 9.19
CA LYS A 70 9.44 -0.64 9.10
C LYS A 70 8.81 -0.75 7.71
N LEU A 71 7.52 -1.01 7.66
CA LEU A 71 6.75 -1.06 6.42
C LEU A 71 6.06 0.27 6.14
N TYR A 72 6.04 0.64 4.87
CA TYR A 72 5.41 1.85 4.38
C TYR A 72 4.47 1.54 3.22
N VAL A 73 3.43 2.37 3.09
CA VAL A 73 2.56 2.43 1.92
C VAL A 73 2.72 3.80 1.28
N PHE A 74 3.09 3.83 0.01
CA PHE A 74 3.17 5.04 -0.80
C PHE A 74 1.92 5.16 -1.66
N VAL A 75 1.18 6.26 -1.57
CA VAL A 75 -0.05 6.52 -2.33
C VAL A 75 0.24 7.55 -3.41
N LEU A 76 -0.16 7.26 -4.65
CA LEU A 76 0.11 8.08 -5.82
C LEU A 76 -1.11 8.08 -6.77
N PRO A 77 -1.50 9.22 -7.38
CA PRO A 77 -2.49 9.26 -8.47
C PRO A 77 -2.02 8.44 -9.67
N ALA A 78 -2.88 7.60 -10.26
CA ALA A 78 -2.51 6.81 -11.43
C ALA A 78 -2.07 7.67 -12.62
N SER A 79 -2.62 8.87 -12.77
CA SER A 79 -2.29 9.87 -13.80
C SER A 79 -0.87 10.43 -13.67
N ALA A 80 -0.31 10.46 -12.46
CA ALA A 80 1.09 10.81 -12.21
C ALA A 80 2.03 9.60 -12.32
N ASP A 81 1.50 8.37 -12.40
CA ASP A 81 2.28 7.13 -12.37
C ASP A 81 2.74 6.66 -13.76
N SER A 82 3.53 7.50 -14.44
CA SER A 82 4.18 7.13 -15.71
C SER A 82 5.65 7.58 -15.75
N PRO A 83 6.59 6.81 -16.35
CA PRO A 83 8.00 7.16 -16.34
C PRO A 83 8.32 8.45 -17.06
N ALA A 84 7.51 8.85 -18.05
CA ALA A 84 7.63 10.15 -18.69
C ALA A 84 7.33 11.25 -17.66
N TYR A 85 6.16 11.16 -17.01
CA TYR A 85 5.77 12.12 -15.98
C TYR A 85 6.76 12.19 -14.82
N ILE A 86 7.19 11.02 -14.29
CA ILE A 86 8.15 10.92 -13.19
C ILE A 86 9.48 11.55 -13.56
N ARG A 87 9.98 11.28 -14.78
CA ARG A 87 11.25 11.82 -15.26
C ARG A 87 11.20 13.33 -15.45
N ASP A 88 10.13 13.82 -16.05
CA ASP A 88 9.95 15.24 -16.36
C ASP A 88 9.67 16.07 -15.11
N ASN A 89 9.13 15.44 -14.04
CA ASN A 89 8.75 16.10 -12.80
C ASN A 89 9.56 15.62 -11.58
N CYS A 90 10.74 15.03 -11.76
CA CYS A 90 11.47 14.37 -10.66
C CYS A 90 11.69 15.24 -9.41
N ASN A 91 11.81 16.56 -9.60
CA ASN A 91 12.03 17.53 -8.51
C ASN A 91 10.76 17.87 -7.69
N SER A 92 9.57 17.67 -8.26
CA SER A 92 8.27 17.94 -7.62
C SER A 92 7.40 16.69 -7.50
N TYR A 93 7.89 15.54 -7.94
CA TYR A 93 7.13 14.30 -7.96
C TYR A 93 6.70 13.85 -6.55
N THR A 94 7.46 14.24 -5.52
CA THR A 94 7.08 14.02 -4.12
C THR A 94 5.78 14.71 -3.71
N ASP A 95 5.37 15.77 -4.41
CA ASP A 95 4.11 16.47 -4.15
C ASP A 95 2.88 15.62 -4.53
N PHE A 96 3.10 14.57 -5.31
CA PHE A 96 2.09 13.61 -5.75
C PHE A 96 2.08 12.34 -4.90
N ILE A 97 3.08 12.14 -4.03
CA ILE A 97 3.20 10.92 -3.22
C ILE A 97 2.99 11.24 -1.76
N THR A 98 2.00 10.59 -1.14
CA THR A 98 1.92 10.54 0.31
C THR A 98 2.51 9.21 0.80
N THR A 99 3.12 9.25 1.98
CA THR A 99 3.76 8.08 2.59
C THR A 99 3.14 7.82 3.95
N SER A 100 2.69 6.59 4.14
CA SER A 100 2.04 6.16 5.37
C SER A 100 2.84 5.02 6.00
N LEU A 101 3.20 5.18 7.28
CA LEU A 101 3.81 4.10 8.04
C LEU A 101 2.75 3.05 8.38
N VAL A 102 3.08 1.78 8.17
CA VAL A 102 2.24 0.65 8.59
C VAL A 102 2.44 0.40 10.07
N CYS A 103 1.34 0.43 10.81
CA CYS A 103 1.32 0.17 12.23
C CYS A 103 1.43 -1.34 12.51
N PRO A 104 2.34 -1.76 13.41
CA PRO A 104 2.32 -3.11 13.96
C PRO A 104 1.06 -3.30 14.82
N LYS A 105 0.58 -4.54 14.88
CA LYS A 105 -0.74 -4.95 15.39
C LYS A 105 -1.16 -4.29 16.72
N VAL A 106 -2.11 -3.35 16.65
CA VAL A 106 -3.14 -3.14 17.67
C VAL A 106 -4.47 -3.14 16.92
N LEU A 107 -5.34 -4.09 17.25
CA LEU A 107 -6.65 -4.24 16.64
C LEU A 107 -7.59 -3.23 17.29
N THR A 108 -8.29 -2.44 16.48
CA THR A 108 -9.51 -1.74 16.86
C THR A 108 -10.53 -1.93 15.74
N ASP A 109 -11.75 -2.25 16.16
CA ASP A 109 -12.91 -2.64 15.34
C ASP A 109 -13.35 -1.54 14.38
N THR A 110 -13.90 -1.94 13.21
CA THR A 110 -15.12 -1.41 12.53
C THR A 110 -15.29 -1.96 11.08
N GLU A 111 -16.28 -1.48 10.29
CA GLU A 111 -17.22 -2.24 9.45
C GLU A 111 -17.56 -1.86 7.97
N ILE A 112 -17.57 -2.89 7.08
CA ILE A 112 -18.34 -2.97 5.80
C ILE A 112 -19.74 -3.41 6.21
N ASP A 113 -20.20 -4.66 6.06
CA ASP A 113 -20.82 -5.27 7.26
C ASP A 113 -19.63 -5.72 8.12
N SER A 114 -19.72 -5.60 9.43
CA SER A 114 -18.57 -5.63 10.37
C SER A 114 -18.02 -6.99 10.26
N ASP A 115 -18.94 -7.94 10.26
CA ASP A 115 -18.71 -9.33 10.11
C ASP A 115 -17.88 -9.62 8.86
N GLU A 116 -18.15 -9.01 7.71
CA GLU A 116 -17.34 -9.21 6.50
C GLU A 116 -15.99 -8.50 6.56
N ALA A 117 -15.93 -7.27 7.09
CA ALA A 117 -14.68 -6.51 7.27
C ALA A 117 -13.72 -7.26 8.19
N LEU A 118 -14.21 -7.54 9.38
CA LEU A 118 -13.50 -8.23 10.45
C LEU A 118 -13.12 -9.62 10.01
N ARG A 119 -13.98 -10.37 9.29
CA ARG A 119 -13.61 -11.68 8.75
C ARG A 119 -12.39 -11.57 7.83
N ARG A 120 -12.36 -10.62 6.90
CA ARG A 120 -11.21 -10.42 5.99
C ARG A 120 -9.96 -9.98 6.74
N ILE A 121 -10.08 -9.02 7.65
CA ILE A 121 -8.98 -8.49 8.46
C ILE A 121 -8.40 -9.60 9.36
N ASN A 122 -9.25 -10.37 10.04
CA ASN A 122 -8.83 -11.49 10.88
C ASN A 122 -8.18 -12.62 10.06
N ASN A 123 -8.66 -12.84 8.84
CA ASN A 123 -8.06 -13.79 7.91
C ASN A 123 -6.68 -13.36 7.41
N TRP A 124 -6.21 -12.13 7.69
CA TRP A 124 -4.83 -11.73 7.41
C TRP A 124 -3.79 -12.66 8.05
N SER A 125 -4.14 -13.34 9.15
CA SER A 125 -3.33 -14.40 9.74
C SER A 125 -2.97 -15.54 8.76
N TYR A 126 -3.77 -15.75 7.70
CA TYR A 126 -3.49 -16.71 6.62
C TYR A 126 -2.51 -16.19 5.55
N ILE A 127 -1.99 -14.96 5.66
CA ILE A 127 -1.04 -14.41 4.68
C ILE A 127 0.20 -15.29 4.51
N THR A 128 0.66 -15.95 5.58
CA THR A 128 1.80 -16.89 5.53
C THR A 128 1.52 -18.08 4.60
N GLU A 129 0.32 -18.65 4.66
CA GLU A 129 -0.11 -19.73 3.76
C GLU A 129 -0.10 -19.23 2.31
N TRP A 130 -0.65 -18.04 2.08
CA TRP A 130 -0.68 -17.44 0.75
C TRP A 130 0.72 -17.17 0.19
N VAL A 131 1.61 -16.51 0.95
CA VAL A 131 2.98 -16.18 0.53
C VAL A 131 3.79 -17.44 0.23
N THR A 132 3.56 -18.53 0.96
CA THR A 132 4.25 -19.82 0.72
C THR A 132 4.07 -20.29 -0.72
N TYR A 133 2.84 -20.22 -1.24
CA TYR A 133 2.49 -20.75 -2.57
C TYR A 133 2.43 -19.70 -3.68
N ASN A 134 2.43 -18.41 -3.35
CA ASN A 134 2.27 -17.33 -4.32
C ASN A 134 3.49 -16.40 -4.39
N GLN A 135 3.52 -15.55 -5.41
CA GLN A 135 4.44 -14.42 -5.47
C GLN A 135 3.91 -13.29 -4.59
N VAL A 136 4.78 -12.66 -3.81
CA VAL A 136 4.41 -11.53 -2.98
C VAL A 136 4.02 -10.33 -3.85
N PHE A 137 2.87 -9.73 -3.55
CA PHE A 137 2.35 -8.55 -4.25
C PHE A 137 3.29 -7.33 -4.09
N ASN A 138 3.22 -6.40 -5.05
CA ASN A 138 4.03 -5.17 -5.03
C ASN A 138 3.22 -3.92 -4.72
N ALA A 139 1.95 -3.92 -5.14
CA ALA A 139 1.10 -2.77 -5.10
C ALA A 139 -0.38 -3.17 -5.06
N PHE A 140 -1.23 -2.21 -4.70
CA PHE A 140 -2.68 -2.29 -4.74
C PHE A 140 -3.24 -1.12 -5.55
N LYS A 141 -4.47 -1.25 -6.06
CA LYS A 141 -5.19 -0.15 -6.71
C LYS A 141 -6.46 0.15 -5.94
N ILE A 142 -6.76 1.43 -5.76
CA ILE A 142 -7.94 1.92 -5.07
C ILE A 142 -8.64 2.93 -5.99
N PRO A 143 -9.90 2.69 -6.42
CA PRO A 143 -10.67 3.71 -7.13
C PRO A 143 -10.70 5.06 -6.39
N ALA A 144 -10.56 6.15 -7.13
CA ALA A 144 -10.50 7.49 -6.57
C ALA A 144 -11.81 7.88 -5.87
N ALA A 145 -12.96 7.44 -6.42
CA ALA A 145 -14.29 7.66 -5.86
C ALA A 145 -14.42 7.20 -4.41
N ASP A 146 -13.69 6.15 -4.01
CA ASP A 146 -13.80 5.61 -2.65
C ASP A 146 -12.95 6.36 -1.63
N LEU A 147 -12.04 7.21 -2.10
CA LEU A 147 -11.27 8.15 -1.30
C LEU A 147 -11.83 9.59 -1.43
N GLU A 148 -12.99 9.76 -2.07
CA GLU A 148 -13.64 11.06 -2.17
C GLU A 148 -14.03 11.60 -0.78
N GLN A 149 -13.65 12.85 -0.56
CA GLN A 149 -13.96 13.62 0.63
C GLN A 149 -14.89 14.77 0.27
N ASP A 150 -15.92 14.98 1.08
CA ASP A 150 -16.60 16.26 1.09
C ASP A 150 -15.61 17.30 1.64
N PRO A 151 -15.28 18.38 0.90
CA PRO A 151 -14.30 19.37 1.34
C PRO A 151 -14.71 20.12 2.63
N THR A 152 -15.97 19.99 3.05
CA THR A 152 -16.49 20.58 4.29
C THR A 152 -16.39 19.63 5.50
N GLU A 153 -16.08 18.35 5.27
CA GLU A 153 -15.99 17.34 6.32
C GLU A 153 -14.53 16.91 6.55
N SER A 154 -14.11 16.89 7.81
CA SER A 154 -12.84 16.26 8.17
C SER A 154 -13.01 14.74 8.15
N VAL A 155 -12.29 14.08 7.25
CA VAL A 155 -12.33 12.62 7.06
C VAL A 155 -10.96 12.03 7.31
N THR A 156 -10.91 10.90 8.02
CA THR A 156 -9.72 10.04 8.11
C THR A 156 -9.98 8.74 7.38
N PHE A 157 -9.04 8.31 6.55
CA PHE A 157 -9.08 7.00 5.91
C PHE A 157 -8.05 6.08 6.57
N THR A 158 -8.44 4.85 6.89
CA THR A 158 -7.54 3.82 7.42
C THR A 158 -7.60 2.60 6.51
N GLY A 159 -6.45 2.16 6.01
CA GLY A 159 -6.31 0.90 5.29
C GLY A 159 -5.96 -0.23 6.24
N PHE A 160 -6.61 -1.38 6.07
CA PHE A 160 -6.34 -2.62 6.79
C PHE A 160 -5.97 -3.73 5.82
N PHE A 161 -4.91 -4.47 6.11
CA PHE A 161 -4.61 -5.68 5.34
C PHE A 161 -5.61 -6.79 5.69
N GLY A 162 -6.11 -7.48 4.66
CA GLY A 162 -7.05 -8.57 4.81
C GLY A 162 -6.87 -9.67 3.76
N ILE A 163 -7.64 -10.74 3.89
CA ILE A 163 -7.74 -11.81 2.89
C ILE A 163 -9.20 -11.92 2.43
N LYS A 164 -9.42 -11.68 1.13
CA LYS A 164 -10.68 -11.93 0.44
C LYS A 164 -10.69 -13.34 -0.13
N GLU A 165 -11.85 -13.98 -0.13
CA GLU A 165 -12.04 -15.27 -0.78
C GLU A 165 -12.87 -15.10 -2.05
N VAL A 166 -12.33 -15.51 -3.20
CA VAL A 166 -12.99 -15.41 -4.51
C VAL A 166 -12.95 -16.77 -5.16
N ALA A 167 -14.12 -17.39 -5.36
CA ALA A 167 -14.24 -18.73 -5.94
C ALA A 167 -13.35 -19.78 -5.24
N GLY A 168 -13.25 -19.71 -3.91
CA GLY A 168 -12.41 -20.61 -3.09
C GLY A 168 -10.93 -20.24 -3.04
N LEU A 169 -10.49 -19.20 -3.76
CA LEU A 169 -9.12 -18.69 -3.70
C LEU A 169 -9.00 -17.58 -2.65
N LYS A 170 -8.09 -17.76 -1.69
CA LYS A 170 -7.69 -16.73 -0.74
C LYS A 170 -6.75 -15.74 -1.42
N MET A 171 -7.04 -14.45 -1.37
CA MET A 171 -6.29 -13.39 -2.04
C MET A 171 -6.08 -12.20 -1.09
N PRO A 172 -4.86 -11.63 -1.01
CA PRO A 172 -4.60 -10.39 -0.28
C PRO A 172 -5.52 -9.26 -0.74
N ASP A 173 -5.99 -8.49 0.23
CA ASP A 173 -6.95 -7.40 0.06
C ASP A 173 -6.57 -6.23 0.98
N ILE A 174 -7.08 -5.04 0.68
CA ILE A 174 -7.09 -3.88 1.58
C ILE A 174 -8.54 -3.50 1.81
N VAL A 175 -8.93 -3.52 3.08
CA VAL A 175 -10.20 -2.97 3.54
C VAL A 175 -9.97 -1.52 3.94
N ILE A 176 -10.78 -0.59 3.44
CA ILE A 176 -10.66 0.84 3.78
C ILE A 176 -11.77 1.18 4.75
N ALA A 177 -11.42 1.80 5.87
CA ALA A 177 -12.34 2.44 6.79
C ALA A 177 -12.31 3.95 6.61
N LYS A 178 -13.47 4.57 6.39
CA LYS A 178 -13.65 6.02 6.38
C LYS A 178 -14.27 6.43 7.71
N THR A 179 -13.54 7.22 8.48
CA THR A 179 -14.00 7.79 9.75
C THR A 179 -14.26 9.28 9.56
N THR A 180 -15.50 9.69 9.82
CA THR A 180 -15.92 11.11 9.83
C THR A 180 -15.55 11.80 11.15
N ALA A 181 -15.60 13.13 11.19
CA ALA A 181 -15.40 13.90 12.44
C ALA A 181 -16.39 13.53 13.55
N ALA A 182 -17.58 13.03 13.18
CA ALA A 182 -18.59 12.53 14.11
C ALA A 182 -18.29 11.11 14.64
N GLY A 183 -17.21 10.47 14.18
CA GLY A 183 -16.87 9.09 14.54
C GLY A 183 -17.68 8.04 13.80
N THR A 184 -18.47 8.43 12.79
CA THR A 184 -19.17 7.45 11.93
C THR A 184 -18.15 6.75 11.06
N GLU A 185 -18.22 5.43 11.04
CA GLU A 185 -17.33 4.60 10.25
C GLU A 185 -18.07 3.86 9.15
N THR A 186 -17.46 3.83 7.98
CA THR A 186 -18.00 3.17 6.80
C THR A 186 -16.85 2.50 6.08
N PHE A 187 -17.01 1.23 5.75
CA PHE A 187 -15.94 0.52 5.07
C PHE A 187 -16.27 0.22 3.63
N TYR A 188 -15.21 -0.01 2.88
CA TYR A 188 -15.26 -0.27 1.45
C TYR A 188 -14.51 -1.58 1.13
N ASP A 189 -15.12 -2.44 0.31
CA ASP A 189 -14.55 -3.67 -0.25
C ASP A 189 -13.65 -3.33 -1.43
N MET A 190 -12.31 -3.32 -1.26
CA MET A 190 -11.58 -2.35 -2.08
C MET A 190 -10.22 -2.61 -2.65
N ALA A 191 -9.46 -3.64 -2.29
CA ALA A 191 -8.32 -3.95 -3.13
C ALA A 191 -8.68 -5.05 -4.12
N ARG A 192 -8.97 -4.61 -5.34
CA ARG A 192 -8.44 -5.40 -6.47
C ARG A 192 -6.95 -5.42 -6.23
N LEU A 193 -6.37 -6.62 -6.01
CA LEU A 193 -4.93 -6.80 -6.20
C LEU A 193 -4.59 -6.02 -7.45
N CYS A 194 -3.66 -5.05 -7.36
CA CYS A 194 -3.07 -4.52 -8.56
C CYS A 194 -2.56 -5.77 -9.25
N PRO A 195 -3.17 -6.19 -10.37
CA PRO A 195 -3.09 -7.57 -10.75
C PRO A 195 -1.61 -7.92 -10.81
N PRO A 196 -1.14 -9.06 -10.27
CA PRO A 196 0.07 -9.67 -10.78
C PRO A 196 -0.23 -10.24 -12.17
N PHE A 197 -0.90 -9.44 -13.00
CA PHE A 197 -1.32 -9.66 -14.36
C PHE A 197 -1.56 -8.26 -14.91
N LYS A 198 -0.46 -7.54 -15.10
CA LYS A 198 -0.32 -7.02 -16.45
C LYS A 198 -0.60 -8.22 -17.36
N SER A 199 -1.70 -8.21 -18.11
CA SER A 199 -1.81 -9.10 -19.26
C SER A 199 -0.50 -9.01 -20.07
N GLN A 200 -0.18 -9.99 -20.90
CA GLN A 200 1.05 -9.93 -21.68
C GLN A 200 1.15 -8.64 -22.53
N ASP A 201 0.00 -8.01 -22.80
CA ASP A 201 -0.17 -6.71 -23.45
C ASP A 201 0.02 -5.50 -22.50
N ASP A 202 -0.36 -5.60 -21.22
CA ASP A 202 -0.14 -4.58 -20.17
C ASP A 202 1.29 -4.53 -19.64
N LYS A 203 2.21 -5.38 -20.13
CA LYS A 203 3.66 -5.26 -19.85
C LYS A 203 4.15 -3.81 -20.04
N THR A 204 3.45 -3.05 -20.86
CA THR A 204 3.64 -1.64 -21.20
C THR A 204 3.03 -0.60 -20.24
N SER A 205 2.35 -0.96 -19.13
CA SER A 205 1.90 0.04 -18.13
C SER A 205 3.08 0.51 -17.26
N LEU A 206 3.92 1.35 -17.85
CA LEU A 206 5.17 1.81 -17.27
C LEU A 206 4.85 2.79 -16.12
N GLY A 207 5.39 2.59 -14.91
CA GLY A 207 5.12 3.42 -13.71
C GLY A 207 6.29 3.42 -12.70
N LEU A 208 6.06 3.78 -11.44
CA LEU A 208 7.06 3.96 -10.38
C LEU A 208 7.92 2.73 -10.12
N LEU A 209 7.33 1.52 -10.18
CA LEU A 209 8.10 0.27 -10.04
C LEU A 209 9.17 0.12 -11.12
N GLU A 210 8.88 0.52 -12.35
CA GLU A 210 9.84 0.44 -13.45
C GLU A 210 10.89 1.55 -13.38
N PHE A 211 10.49 2.76 -12.98
CA PHE A 211 11.42 3.83 -12.66
C PHE A 211 12.46 3.38 -11.63
N VAL A 212 12.02 2.66 -10.58
CA VAL A 212 12.89 2.05 -9.58
C VAL A 212 13.86 1.02 -10.19
N TYR A 213 13.41 0.20 -11.15
CA TYR A 213 14.30 -0.73 -11.87
C TYR A 213 15.32 -0.01 -12.77
N VAL A 214 14.91 1.06 -13.46
CA VAL A 214 15.80 1.86 -14.34
C VAL A 214 16.83 2.65 -13.53
N ALA A 215 16.45 3.18 -12.36
CA ALA A 215 17.37 3.89 -11.47
C ALA A 215 18.51 3.00 -10.93
N LYS A 216 18.39 1.66 -10.97
CA LYS A 216 19.50 0.74 -10.64
C LYS A 216 20.58 0.66 -11.74
N ALA A 217 20.29 1.13 -12.95
CA ALA A 217 21.14 0.97 -14.11
C ALA A 217 22.08 2.18 -14.38
N PHE A 218 22.07 3.20 -13.50
CA PHE A 218 22.92 4.38 -13.59
C PHE A 218 23.83 4.52 -12.36
#